data_AF-A0A0H2ZVX8-F1
#
_entry.id   AF-A0A0H2ZVX8-F1
#
_cell.length_a   1.000
_cell.length_b   1.000
_cell.length_c   1.000
_cell.angle_alpha   90.00
_cell.angle_beta   90.00
_cell.angle_gamma   90.00
#
_symmetry.space_group_name_H-M   'P 1'
#
loop_
_entity.id
_entity.type
_entity.pdbx_description
1 polymer ?
#
loop_
_entity_poly.entity_id
_entity_poly.type
_entity_poly.pdbx_seq_one_letter_code
_entity_poly.pdbx_strand_id
1 'polypeptide(L)'
;MSVGRGWATIEADLRAELAAIGVEKVSVYEKYGWLRADPTPWSEAAQAICDRAEERSETTCEVCGARPAERNRLPSGWIKTLCAWHRTGPIVRYRPGWQARVDRLVTELAGVEPNAMVTIVEPTTLGPKGMFHTETEAGRELIWAALEELARTCGRCGCVGAERIDWCETCASRRVQAKRPASEEP
;
A
#
# COMPACT_ATOMS: atom_id res chain seq x y z
N MET A 1 5.75 -5.20 -5.63
CA MET A 1 4.39 -5.49 -5.18
C MET A 1 3.49 -5.27 -6.37
N SER A 2 2.97 -6.38 -6.89
CA SER A 2 1.95 -6.41 -7.94
C SER A 2 0.54 -6.22 -7.37
N VAL A 3 0.41 -6.22 -6.05
CA VAL A 3 -0.85 -6.08 -5.30
C VAL A 3 -0.74 -5.02 -4.18
N GLY A 4 -1.86 -4.74 -3.51
CA GLY A 4 -1.94 -3.82 -2.38
C GLY A 4 -0.99 -4.17 -1.22
N ARG A 5 -0.46 -3.13 -0.54
CA ARG A 5 0.50 -3.25 0.58
C ARG A 5 -0.02 -4.15 1.70
N GLY A 6 -1.31 -4.03 2.04
CA GLY A 6 -1.94 -4.80 3.11
C GLY A 6 -1.96 -6.31 2.84
N TRP A 7 -1.74 -6.75 1.60
CA TRP A 7 -1.62 -8.15 1.24
C TRP A 7 -0.17 -8.64 1.16
N ALA A 8 0.83 -7.82 1.53
CA ALA A 8 2.24 -8.21 1.45
C ALA A 8 2.54 -9.50 2.23
N THR A 9 1.97 -9.68 3.42
CA THR A 9 2.11 -10.92 4.20
C THR A 9 1.43 -12.10 3.51
N ILE A 10 0.25 -11.90 2.91
CA ILE A 10 -0.44 -12.95 2.15
C ILE A 10 0.40 -13.38 0.95
N GLU A 11 0.99 -12.43 0.21
CA GLU A 11 1.89 -12.72 -0.91
C GLU A 11 3.16 -13.45 -0.45
N ALA A 12 3.73 -13.07 0.70
CA ALA A 12 4.91 -13.72 1.26
C ALA A 12 4.63 -15.17 1.68
N ASP A 13 3.54 -15.40 2.42
CA ASP A 13 3.09 -16.72 2.86
C ASP A 13 2.81 -17.63 1.64
N LEU A 14 2.06 -17.12 0.66
CA LEU A 14 1.76 -17.80 -0.61
C LEU A 14 3.05 -18.30 -1.29
N ARG A 15 4.04 -17.43 -1.43
CA ARG A 15 5.31 -17.78 -2.08
C ARG A 15 6.10 -18.81 -1.28
N ALA A 16 6.10 -18.71 0.05
CA ALA A 16 6.78 -19.68 0.92
C ALA A 16 6.11 -21.06 0.85
N GLU A 17 4.78 -21.12 0.92
CA GLU A 17 4.01 -22.37 0.82
C GLU A 17 4.20 -23.04 -0.55
N LEU A 18 4.18 -22.29 -1.65
CA LEU A 18 4.43 -22.81 -3.00
C LEU A 18 5.86 -23.32 -3.17
N ALA A 19 6.86 -22.59 -2.64
CA ALA A 19 8.25 -23.03 -2.69
C ALA A 19 8.47 -24.35 -1.93
N ALA A 20 7.76 -24.56 -0.82
CA ALA A 20 7.85 -25.78 -0.01
C ALA A 20 7.39 -27.05 -0.76
N ILE A 21 6.55 -26.90 -1.79
CA ILE A 21 6.10 -28.01 -2.67
C ILE A 21 6.84 -28.02 -4.02
N GLY A 22 7.91 -27.25 -4.17
CA GLY A 22 8.73 -27.20 -5.39
C GLY A 22 8.18 -26.32 -6.51
N VAL A 23 7.23 -25.42 -6.23
CA VAL A 23 6.74 -24.44 -7.21
C VAL A 23 7.51 -23.13 -7.09
N GLU A 24 8.37 -22.85 -8.07
CA GLU A 24 9.22 -21.65 -8.06
C GLU A 24 8.59 -20.42 -8.72
N LYS A 25 7.64 -20.63 -9.64
CA LYS A 25 7.02 -19.54 -10.42
C LYS A 25 5.56 -19.37 -10.04
N VAL A 26 5.21 -18.16 -9.63
CA VAL A 26 3.82 -17.74 -9.39
C VAL A 26 3.62 -16.30 -9.85
N SER A 27 2.60 -16.10 -10.66
CA SER A 27 2.12 -14.79 -11.07
C SER A 27 1.08 -14.32 -10.08
N VAL A 28 1.33 -13.21 -9.39
CA VAL A 28 0.41 -12.63 -8.40
C VAL A 28 -0.04 -11.27 -8.91
N TYR A 29 -1.34 -11.01 -8.94
CA TYR A 29 -1.93 -9.76 -9.43
C TYR A 29 -3.26 -9.44 -8.73
N GLU A 30 -3.74 -8.20 -8.88
CA GLU A 30 -5.03 -7.77 -8.36
C GLU A 30 -6.11 -7.91 -9.45
N LYS A 31 -7.27 -8.45 -9.08
CA LYS A 31 -8.44 -8.54 -9.96
C LYS A 31 -9.69 -8.27 -9.14
N TYR A 32 -10.55 -7.34 -9.55
CA TYR A 32 -11.84 -7.04 -8.87
C TYR A 32 -11.77 -6.90 -7.33
N GLY A 33 -10.68 -6.33 -6.80
CA GLY A 33 -10.49 -6.11 -5.36
C GLY A 33 -9.99 -7.32 -4.57
N TRP A 34 -9.54 -8.40 -5.20
CA TRP A 34 -8.86 -9.51 -4.51
C TRP A 34 -7.51 -9.83 -5.15
N LEU A 35 -6.67 -10.54 -4.39
CA LEU A 35 -5.45 -11.15 -4.90
C LEU A 35 -5.82 -12.33 -5.80
N ARG A 36 -5.09 -12.49 -6.91
CA ARG A 36 -5.11 -13.68 -7.76
C ARG A 36 -3.71 -14.24 -7.89
N ALA A 37 -3.60 -15.57 -7.88
CA ALA A 37 -2.32 -16.27 -7.94
C ALA A 37 -2.39 -17.45 -8.92
N ASP A 38 -1.58 -17.39 -9.98
CA ASP A 38 -1.48 -18.43 -11.00
C ASP A 38 -0.11 -19.13 -10.89
N PRO A 39 -0.04 -20.39 -10.37
CA PRO A 39 1.22 -21.12 -10.18
C PRO A 39 1.67 -21.83 -11.47
N THR A 40 2.98 -21.92 -11.66
CA THR A 40 3.62 -22.67 -12.77
C THR A 40 4.80 -23.50 -12.25
N PRO A 41 4.80 -24.84 -12.43
CA PRO A 41 3.73 -25.63 -13.04
C PRO A 41 2.47 -25.69 -12.16
N TRP A 42 1.33 -25.90 -12.81
CA TRP A 42 0.07 -26.12 -12.10
C TRP A 42 0.04 -27.52 -11.46
N SER A 43 -0.53 -27.61 -10.26
CA SER A 43 -0.92 -28.86 -9.60
C SER A 43 -2.09 -28.58 -8.67
N GLU A 44 -2.84 -29.61 -8.28
CA GLU A 44 -3.94 -29.46 -7.32
C GLU A 44 -3.45 -28.92 -5.97
N ALA A 45 -2.28 -29.37 -5.49
CA ALA A 45 -1.68 -28.88 -4.25
C ALA A 45 -1.30 -27.39 -4.35
N ALA A 46 -0.73 -26.96 -5.48
CA ALA A 46 -0.41 -25.56 -5.73
C ALA A 46 -1.66 -24.69 -5.83
N GLN A 47 -2.70 -25.18 -6.52
CA GLN A 47 -3.97 -24.48 -6.64
C GLN A 47 -4.62 -24.29 -5.26
N ALA A 48 -4.62 -25.31 -4.41
CA ALA A 48 -5.17 -25.21 -3.06
C ALA A 48 -4.44 -24.18 -2.18
N ILE A 49 -3.13 -24.02 -2.37
CA ILE A 49 -2.35 -22.96 -1.70
C ILE A 49 -2.78 -21.58 -2.22
N CYS A 50 -2.90 -21.42 -3.54
CA CYS A 50 -3.39 -20.19 -4.16
C CYS A 50 -4.79 -19.83 -3.63
N ASP A 51 -5.74 -20.76 -3.67
CA ASP A 51 -7.13 -20.53 -3.26
C ASP A 51 -7.24 -20.01 -1.82
N ARG A 52 -6.44 -20.56 -0.88
CA ARG A 52 -6.38 -20.05 0.51
C ARG A 52 -5.85 -18.62 0.58
N ALA A 53 -4.84 -18.28 -0.21
CA ALA A 53 -4.30 -16.92 -0.25
C ALA A 53 -5.31 -15.93 -0.86
N GLU A 54 -6.02 -16.34 -1.91
CA GLU A 54 -7.09 -15.55 -2.53
C GLU A 54 -8.24 -15.32 -1.54
N GLU A 55 -8.75 -16.37 -0.89
CA GLU A 55 -9.81 -16.29 0.14
C GLU A 55 -9.41 -15.37 1.30
N ARG A 56 -8.16 -15.48 1.78
CA ARG A 56 -7.61 -14.57 2.78
C ARG A 56 -7.67 -13.13 2.32
N SER A 57 -7.38 -12.85 1.05
CA SER A 57 -7.36 -11.47 0.53
C SER A 57 -8.74 -10.83 0.46
N GLU A 58 -9.81 -11.61 0.25
CA GLU A 58 -11.19 -11.11 0.11
C GLU A 58 -11.71 -10.36 1.33
N THR A 59 -11.16 -10.67 2.50
CA THR A 59 -11.56 -10.09 3.79
C THR A 59 -10.44 -9.27 4.43
N THR A 60 -9.32 -9.08 3.73
CA THR A 60 -8.14 -8.35 4.21
C THR A 60 -8.04 -7.01 3.51
N CYS A 61 -7.91 -5.93 4.27
CA CYS A 61 -7.72 -4.61 3.68
C CYS A 61 -6.44 -4.58 2.84
N GLU A 62 -6.55 -4.23 1.56
CA GLU A 62 -5.43 -4.14 0.62
C GLU A 62 -4.40 -3.05 1.00
N VAL A 63 -4.75 -2.18 1.94
CA VAL A 63 -3.93 -1.03 2.34
C VAL A 63 -3.13 -1.35 3.61
N CYS A 64 -3.80 -1.71 4.71
CA CYS A 64 -3.14 -1.99 6.00
C CYS A 64 -3.11 -3.46 6.43
N GLY A 65 -3.84 -4.34 5.76
CA GLY A 65 -3.92 -5.76 6.16
C GLY A 65 -4.93 -6.06 7.27
N ALA A 66 -5.69 -5.07 7.75
CA ALA A 66 -6.71 -5.27 8.77
C ALA A 66 -7.90 -6.10 8.27
N ARG A 67 -8.57 -6.79 9.20
CA ARG A 67 -9.82 -7.54 8.99
C ARG A 67 -10.87 -7.14 10.04
N PRO A 68 -12.19 -7.16 9.71
CA PRO A 68 -12.75 -7.44 8.40
C PRO A 68 -12.59 -6.26 7.43
N ALA A 69 -12.44 -6.58 6.15
CA ALA A 69 -12.50 -5.65 5.05
C ALA A 69 -13.54 -6.10 4.03
N GLU A 70 -14.11 -5.15 3.30
CA GLU A 70 -15.19 -5.39 2.35
C GLU A 70 -14.81 -4.85 0.97
N ARG A 71 -15.38 -5.43 -0.08
CA ARG A 71 -15.25 -4.89 -1.44
C ARG A 71 -16.04 -3.59 -1.58
N ASN A 72 -15.33 -2.56 -2.01
CA ASN A 72 -15.82 -1.21 -2.17
C ASN A 72 -15.57 -0.76 -3.61
N ARG A 73 -16.62 -0.26 -4.27
CA ARG A 73 -16.50 0.39 -5.56
C ARG A 73 -16.16 1.87 -5.34
N LEU A 74 -15.00 2.29 -5.81
CA LEU A 74 -14.60 3.69 -5.79
C LEU A 74 -15.35 4.51 -6.85
N PRO A 75 -15.41 5.85 -6.72
CA PRO A 75 -16.00 6.73 -7.74
C PRO A 75 -15.37 6.58 -9.13
N SER A 76 -14.11 6.14 -9.19
CA SER A 76 -13.40 5.83 -10.44
C SER A 76 -13.84 4.53 -11.12
N GLY A 77 -14.75 3.76 -10.50
CA GLY A 77 -15.21 2.45 -10.98
C GLY A 77 -14.33 1.28 -10.52
N TRP A 78 -13.14 1.54 -9.99
CA TRP A 78 -12.26 0.50 -9.44
C TRP A 78 -12.85 -0.15 -8.20
N ILE A 79 -12.67 -1.46 -8.07
CA ILE A 79 -13.10 -2.24 -6.91
C ILE A 79 -11.88 -2.55 -6.06
N LYS A 80 -11.99 -2.28 -4.76
CA LYS A 80 -10.91 -2.45 -3.76
C LYS A 80 -11.45 -3.11 -2.50
N THR A 81 -10.65 -3.92 -1.81
CA THR A 81 -11.05 -4.51 -0.52
C THR A 81 -10.48 -3.68 0.62
N LEU A 82 -11.34 -2.94 1.30
CA LEU A 82 -10.97 -1.92 2.28
C LEU A 82 -11.67 -2.17 3.61
N CYS A 83 -10.96 -1.96 4.72
CA CYS A 83 -11.60 -1.92 6.03
C CYS A 83 -12.47 -0.66 6.14
N ALA A 84 -13.35 -0.61 7.14
CA ALA A 84 -14.23 0.55 7.38
C ALA A 84 -13.45 1.87 7.45
N TRP A 85 -12.24 1.81 8.01
CA TRP A 85 -11.34 2.95 8.09
C TRP A 85 -10.82 3.37 6.71
N HIS A 86 -10.15 2.51 5.94
CA HIS A 86 -9.65 2.90 4.60
C HIS A 86 -10.74 3.15 3.57
N ARG A 87 -11.96 2.67 3.81
CA ARG A 87 -13.14 3.04 3.02
C ARG A 87 -13.49 4.53 3.14
N THR A 88 -13.25 5.12 4.31
CA THR A 88 -13.70 6.48 4.67
C THR A 88 -12.56 7.45 5.00
N GLY A 89 -11.36 6.93 5.22
CA GLY A 89 -10.19 7.63 5.77
C GLY A 89 -9.36 8.38 4.71
N PRO A 90 -8.24 8.98 5.15
CA PRO A 90 -7.47 9.89 4.31
C PRO A 90 -6.94 9.23 3.05
N ILE A 91 -7.14 9.91 1.93
CA ILE A 91 -6.63 9.45 0.64
C ILE A 91 -5.17 9.84 0.53
N VAL A 92 -4.26 8.85 0.57
CA VAL A 92 -2.84 9.02 0.24
C VAL A 92 -2.65 8.83 -1.26
N ARG A 93 -2.60 9.92 -2.01
CA ARG A 93 -2.57 9.85 -3.48
C ARG A 93 -1.18 9.59 -4.02
N TYR A 94 -1.07 8.68 -4.99
CA TYR A 94 0.14 8.40 -5.79
C TYR A 94 1.39 7.92 -5.02
N ARG A 95 1.31 7.83 -3.69
CA ARG A 95 2.42 7.53 -2.78
C ARG A 95 2.03 6.44 -1.78
N PRO A 96 1.78 5.18 -2.21
CA PRO A 96 1.43 4.08 -1.30
C PRO A 96 2.51 3.81 -0.23
N GLY A 97 3.72 4.29 -0.44
CA GLY A 97 4.81 4.33 0.55
C GLY A 97 4.49 5.13 1.81
N TRP A 98 3.68 6.18 1.69
CA TRP A 98 3.40 7.14 2.75
C TRP A 98 2.30 6.68 3.70
N GLN A 99 1.49 5.71 3.29
CA GLN A 99 0.30 5.30 4.00
C GLN A 99 0.58 4.94 5.46
N ALA A 100 1.61 4.14 5.74
CA ALA A 100 1.93 3.72 7.11
C ALA A 100 2.18 4.91 8.05
N ARG A 101 2.82 5.99 7.55
CA ARG A 101 3.05 7.19 8.36
C ARG A 101 1.77 8.00 8.55
N VAL A 102 0.91 8.06 7.54
CA VAL A 102 -0.40 8.74 7.62
C VAL A 102 -1.34 7.99 8.58
N ASP A 103 -1.34 6.66 8.55
CA ASP A 103 -2.09 5.81 9.49
C ASP A 103 -1.64 6.08 10.93
N ARG A 104 -0.31 6.17 11.14
CA ARG A 104 0.27 6.54 12.44
C ARG A 104 -0.14 7.95 12.86
N LEU A 105 -0.11 8.92 11.95
CA LEU A 105 -0.53 10.30 12.22
C LEU A 105 -1.98 10.35 12.70
N VAL A 106 -2.90 9.64 12.03
CA VAL A 106 -4.31 9.62 12.43
C VAL A 106 -4.48 9.02 13.83
N THR A 107 -3.72 7.98 14.15
CA THR A 107 -3.72 7.37 15.49
C THR A 107 -3.17 8.32 16.55
N GLU A 108 -2.05 8.99 16.27
CA GLU A 108 -1.43 10.01 17.14
C GLU A 108 -2.40 11.18 17.38
N LEU A 109 -3.05 11.67 16.32
CA LEU A 109 -4.04 12.75 16.40
C LEU A 109 -5.24 12.38 17.24
N ALA A 110 -5.82 11.18 17.06
CA ALA A 110 -6.95 10.73 17.86
C ALA A 110 -6.64 10.68 19.37
N GLY A 111 -5.37 10.49 19.74
CA GLY A 111 -4.92 10.50 21.13
C GLY A 111 -4.79 11.89 21.75
N VAL A 112 -4.53 12.93 20.95
CA VAL A 112 -4.35 14.31 21.45
C VAL A 112 -5.56 15.21 21.20
N GLU A 113 -6.27 14.99 20.10
CA GLU A 113 -7.41 15.76 19.64
C GLU A 113 -8.36 14.82 18.88
N PRO A 114 -9.34 14.19 19.56
CA PRO A 114 -10.21 13.18 18.96
C PRO A 114 -11.02 13.66 17.74
N ASN A 115 -11.25 14.98 17.63
CA ASN A 115 -11.98 15.60 16.52
C ASN A 115 -11.05 16.05 15.38
N ALA A 116 -9.73 15.93 15.54
CA ALA A 116 -8.81 16.23 14.46
C ALA A 116 -9.00 15.24 13.31
N MET A 117 -8.93 15.75 12.09
CA MET A 117 -9.18 14.95 10.89
C MET A 117 -8.09 15.20 9.86
N VAL A 118 -7.62 14.11 9.24
CA VAL A 118 -6.78 14.16 8.05
C VAL A 118 -7.62 13.63 6.89
N THR A 119 -7.75 14.41 5.82
CA THR A 119 -8.64 14.07 4.70
C THR A 119 -7.86 13.62 3.47
N ILE A 120 -6.77 14.32 3.13
CA ILE A 120 -5.95 14.01 1.96
C ILE A 120 -4.50 14.27 2.31
N VAL A 121 -3.61 13.41 1.83
CA VAL A 121 -2.17 13.69 1.81
C VAL A 121 -1.64 13.41 0.41
N GLU A 122 -0.99 14.41 -0.18
CA GLU A 122 -0.50 14.33 -1.56
C GLU A 122 0.90 14.92 -1.75
N PRO A 123 1.68 14.42 -2.71
CA PRO A 123 2.98 14.99 -3.05
C PRO A 123 2.84 16.29 -3.85
N THR A 124 3.64 17.31 -3.53
CA THR A 124 3.78 18.53 -4.34
C THR A 124 5.25 18.86 -4.59
N THR A 125 5.53 19.82 -5.48
CA THR A 125 6.89 20.33 -5.74
C THR A 125 7.56 20.89 -4.47
N LEU A 126 6.77 21.41 -3.52
CA LEU A 126 7.28 21.96 -2.26
C LEU A 126 7.35 20.94 -1.13
N GLY A 127 6.79 19.74 -1.31
CA GLY A 127 6.80 18.66 -0.33
C GLY A 127 5.42 18.01 -0.20
N PRO A 128 5.25 17.06 0.73
CA PRO A 128 3.93 16.56 1.09
C PRO A 128 3.04 17.71 1.54
N LYS A 129 1.81 17.74 1.06
CA LYS A 129 0.75 18.61 1.59
C LYS A 129 -0.38 17.75 2.12
N GLY A 130 -0.89 18.14 3.29
CA GLY A 130 -2.08 17.55 3.89
C GLY A 130 -3.24 18.53 3.84
N MET A 131 -4.45 18.00 3.65
CA MET A 131 -5.70 18.68 4.01
C MET A 131 -6.15 18.10 5.36
N PHE A 132 -6.20 18.94 6.37
CA PHE A 132 -6.47 18.55 7.75
C PHE A 132 -7.31 19.59 8.47
N HIS A 133 -7.99 19.15 9.52
CA HIS A 133 -8.69 19.98 10.49
C HIS A 133 -8.12 19.66 11.88
N THR A 134 -7.67 20.69 12.59
CA THR A 134 -7.18 20.62 13.96
C THR A 134 -7.38 21.99 14.61
N GLU A 135 -7.83 21.99 15.85
CA GLU A 135 -8.05 23.19 16.65
C GLU A 135 -6.88 23.43 17.62
N THR A 136 -6.15 22.37 17.99
CA THR A 136 -5.08 22.41 18.99
C THR A 136 -3.69 22.67 18.39
N GLU A 137 -2.78 23.21 19.21
CA GLU A 137 -1.37 23.36 18.84
C GLU A 137 -0.66 22.00 18.74
N ALA A 138 -0.92 21.09 19.69
CA ALA A 138 -0.39 19.73 19.67
C ALA A 138 -0.79 18.96 18.39
N GLY A 139 -2.03 19.09 17.93
CA GLY A 139 -2.48 18.51 16.67
C GLY A 139 -1.73 19.08 15.47
N ARG A 140 -1.53 20.41 15.43
CA ARG A 140 -0.72 21.07 14.38
C ARG A 140 0.73 20.59 14.37
N GLU A 141 1.37 20.46 15.53
CA GLU A 141 2.75 19.98 15.65
C GLU A 141 2.91 18.55 15.13
N LEU A 142 1.99 17.64 15.49
CA LEU A 142 2.00 16.26 14.98
C LEU A 142 1.88 16.21 13.46
N ILE A 143 1.00 17.03 12.89
CA ILE A 143 0.81 17.12 11.44
C ILE A 143 2.09 17.60 10.75
N TRP A 144 2.73 18.65 11.26
CA TRP A 144 3.98 19.16 10.69
C TRP A 144 5.10 18.13 10.76
N ALA A 145 5.30 17.50 11.93
CA ALA A 145 6.28 16.44 12.09
C ALA A 145 6.04 15.26 11.13
N ALA A 146 4.78 14.89 10.91
CA ALA A 146 4.42 13.85 9.95
C ALA A 146 4.74 14.26 8.51
N LEU A 147 4.42 15.49 8.09
CA LEU A 147 4.72 15.99 6.75
C LEU A 147 6.24 16.06 6.50
N GLU A 148 7.03 16.44 7.50
CA GLU A 148 8.51 16.45 7.41
C GLU A 148 9.11 15.06 7.26
N GLU A 149 8.58 14.06 7.96
CA GLU A 149 8.97 12.66 7.78
C GLU A 149 8.55 12.12 6.42
N LEU A 150 7.32 12.43 5.99
CA LEU A 150 6.82 12.06 4.66
C LEU A 150 7.67 12.64 3.54
N ALA A 151 8.23 13.84 3.72
CA ALA A 151 9.13 14.47 2.75
C ALA A 151 10.40 13.65 2.53
N ARG A 152 10.80 12.87 3.55
CA ARG A 152 11.96 11.96 3.51
C ARG A 152 11.54 10.51 3.30
N THR A 153 10.25 10.23 3.06
CA THR A 153 9.74 8.88 2.92
C THR A 153 9.57 8.53 1.45
N CYS A 154 10.15 7.41 1.02
CA CYS A 154 9.97 6.91 -0.34
C CYS A 154 8.49 6.65 -0.63
N GLY A 155 7.96 7.29 -1.66
CA GLY A 155 6.57 7.16 -2.08
C GLY A 155 6.11 5.76 -2.49
N ARG A 156 7.02 4.80 -2.67
CA ARG A 156 6.68 3.43 -3.11
C ARG A 156 6.74 2.44 -1.97
N CYS A 157 7.92 2.26 -1.37
CA CYS A 157 8.14 1.26 -0.34
C CYS A 157 7.95 1.81 1.08
N GLY A 158 8.03 3.13 1.28
CA GLY A 158 7.92 3.74 2.60
C GLY A 158 9.21 3.75 3.42
N CYS A 159 10.37 3.41 2.83
CA CYS A 159 11.65 3.61 3.53
C CYS A 159 11.94 5.10 3.73
N VAL A 160 12.52 5.46 4.86
CA VAL A 160 12.86 6.83 5.24
C VAL A 160 14.33 7.10 4.90
N GLY A 161 14.59 8.16 4.15
CA GLY A 161 15.92 8.63 3.80
C GLY A 161 16.44 9.70 4.77
N ALA A 162 17.74 9.99 4.68
CA ALA A 162 18.35 11.10 5.42
C ALA A 162 17.87 12.46 4.90
N GLU A 163 17.73 12.58 3.58
CA GLU A 163 17.29 13.79 2.90
C GLU A 163 15.88 13.62 2.30
N ARG A 164 15.36 14.74 1.78
CA ARG A 164 14.08 14.76 1.08
C ARG A 164 14.15 13.87 -0.17
N ILE A 165 13.20 12.95 -0.29
CA ILE A 165 13.17 11.99 -1.41
C ILE A 165 11.75 11.82 -1.94
N ASP A 166 11.64 11.66 -3.25
CA ASP A 166 10.42 11.18 -3.89
C ASP A 166 10.39 9.64 -3.90
N TRP A 167 11.48 9.04 -4.35
CA TRP A 167 11.66 7.60 -4.46
C TRP A 167 13.07 7.25 -4.00
N CYS A 168 13.25 6.17 -3.23
CA CYS A 168 14.59 5.67 -2.95
C CYS A 168 15.24 5.12 -4.22
N GLU A 169 16.57 5.02 -4.22
CA GLU A 169 17.36 4.57 -5.37
C GLU A 169 16.82 3.27 -5.98
N THR A 170 16.54 2.26 -5.15
CA THR A 170 15.99 0.98 -5.61
C THR A 170 14.64 1.14 -6.31
N CYS A 171 13.75 1.98 -5.77
CA CYS A 171 12.43 2.22 -6.35
C CYS A 171 12.48 3.09 -7.60
N ALA A 172 13.41 4.04 -7.65
CA ALA A 172 13.66 4.91 -8.79
C ALA A 172 14.18 4.12 -10.00
N SER A 173 15.19 3.28 -9.80
CA SER A 173 15.79 2.43 -10.85
C SER A 173 14.76 1.48 -11.49
N ARG A 174 13.89 0.88 -10.68
CA ARG A 174 12.78 0.03 -11.18
C ARG A 174 11.78 0.82 -12.06
N ARG A 175 11.63 2.12 -11.81
CA ARG A 175 10.73 2.99 -12.58
C ARG A 175 11.32 3.37 -13.94
N VAL A 176 12.63 3.53 -14.02
CA VAL A 176 13.36 3.77 -15.27
C VAL A 176 13.34 2.52 -16.16
N GLN A 177 13.56 1.33 -15.57
CA GLN A 177 13.51 0.06 -16.29
C GLN A 177 12.12 -0.22 -16.88
N ALA A 178 11.04 0.05 -16.14
CA ALA A 178 9.67 -0.11 -16.63
C ALA A 178 9.28 0.87 -17.76
N LYS A 179 10.05 1.94 -17.98
CA LYS A 179 9.81 2.92 -19.07
C LYS A 179 10.60 2.61 -20.35
N ARG A 180 11.58 1.71 -20.33
CA ARG A 180 12.27 1.28 -21.55
C ARG A 180 11.37 0.27 -22.27
N PRO A 181 10.91 0.54 -23.51
CA PRO A 181 10.23 -0.49 -24.29
C PRO A 181 11.18 -1.66 -24.53
N ALA A 182 10.63 -2.87 -24.52
CA ALA A 182 11.35 -4.10 -24.80
C ALA A 182 11.68 -4.21 -26.29
N SER A 183 12.68 -3.45 -26.76
CA SER A 183 13.31 -3.67 -28.06
C SER A 183 14.56 -2.80 -28.17
N GLU A 184 15.72 -3.45 -28.05
CA GLU A 184 16.96 -3.21 -28.80
C GLU A 184 18.03 -4.08 -28.14
N GLU A 185 18.06 -5.35 -28.55
CA GLU A 185 19.28 -6.16 -28.56
C GLU A 185 19.87 -6.10 -29.98
N PRO A 186 21.21 -6.19 -30.11
CA PRO A 186 22.02 -5.59 -31.18
C PRO A 186 21.85 -6.21 -32.58
#